data_AF-A1RUK5-F1
#
_entry.id   AF-A1RUK5-F1
#
_cell.length_a   1.000
_cell.length_b   1.000
_cell.length_c   1.000
_cell.angle_alpha   90.00
_cell.angle_beta   90.00
_cell.angle_gamma   90.00
#
_symmetry.space_group_name_H-M   'P 1'
#
loop_
_entity.id
_entity.type
_entity.pdbx_description
1 polymer ?
#
loop_
_entity_poly.entity_id
_entity_poly.type
_entity_poly.pdbx_seq_one_letter_code
_entity_poly.pdbx_strand_id
1 'polypeptide(L)'
;MTPLYIHGRWVLHLVFENISVPFYAVGDGVRYALMLLIQALTPSGAAVLLEEPELHTHPSLMKIVANAILRSHIDRGNQIFVTTHSLELIKMITEEAREKGVKSLKVFRLALDNGALHAEEYTLDETWRALEKLGWDLRN
;
A
#
# COMPACT_ATOMS: atom_id res chain seq x y z
N MET A 1 -15.61 8.55 -28.43
CA MET A 1 -14.51 7.58 -28.53
C MET A 1 -13.23 8.39 -28.71
N THR A 2 -12.53 8.68 -27.61
CA THR A 2 -11.33 9.55 -27.61
C THR A 2 -10.19 8.77 -28.28
N PRO A 3 -9.40 9.36 -29.20
CA PRO A 3 -8.38 8.59 -29.89
C PRO A 3 -7.27 8.20 -28.91
N LEU A 4 -7.07 6.89 -28.74
CA LEU A 4 -5.99 6.29 -27.95
C LEU A 4 -4.58 6.57 -28.54
N TYR A 5 -4.50 7.29 -29.65
CA TYR A 5 -3.29 7.56 -30.43
C TYR A 5 -3.20 9.07 -30.75
N ILE A 6 -2.22 9.76 -30.18
CA ILE A 6 -2.00 11.22 -30.32
C ILE A 6 -0.56 11.44 -30.79
N HIS A 7 -0.35 12.24 -31.85
CA HIS A 7 0.97 12.58 -32.41
C HIS A 7 1.91 11.38 -32.64
N GLY A 8 1.37 10.26 -33.13
CA GLY A 8 2.19 9.07 -33.42
C GLY A 8 2.46 8.17 -32.21
N ARG A 9 1.84 8.44 -31.04
CA ARG A 9 2.09 7.70 -29.79
C ARG A 9 0.80 7.21 -29.15
N TRP A 10 0.86 6.03 -28.55
CA TRP A 10 -0.20 5.53 -27.68
C TRP A 10 -0.20 6.30 -26.37
N VAL A 11 -1.39 6.71 -25.91
CA VAL A 11 -1.55 7.48 -24.68
C VAL A 11 -2.42 6.70 -23.69
N LEU A 12 -1.85 6.40 -22.52
CA LEU A 12 -2.58 5.83 -21.40
C LEU A 12 -3.60 6.85 -20.88
N HIS A 13 -4.87 6.43 -20.78
CA HIS A 13 -5.95 7.23 -20.23
C HIS A 13 -6.55 6.53 -19.01
N LEU A 14 -6.89 7.31 -17.98
CA LEU A 14 -7.75 6.87 -16.89
C LEU A 14 -9.20 7.14 -17.27
N VAL A 15 -10.06 6.14 -17.12
CA VAL A 15 -11.48 6.23 -17.46
C VAL A 15 -12.28 6.27 -16.16
N PHE A 16 -13.02 7.35 -15.96
CA PHE A 16 -14.00 7.55 -14.90
C PHE A 16 -15.41 7.45 -15.49
N GLU A 17 -16.45 7.45 -14.65
CA GLU A 17 -17.84 7.28 -15.08
C GLU A 17 -18.26 8.23 -16.23
N ASN A 18 -17.85 9.49 -16.15
CA ASN A 18 -18.30 10.54 -17.07
C ASN A 18 -17.17 11.20 -17.88
N ILE A 19 -15.91 10.82 -17.64
CA ILE A 19 -14.75 11.48 -18.28
C ILE A 19 -13.59 10.51 -18.45
N SER A 20 -12.79 10.73 -19.49
CA SER A 20 -11.48 10.10 -19.66
C SER A 20 -10.40 11.17 -19.64
N VAL A 21 -9.36 10.96 -18.83
CA VAL A 21 -8.27 11.92 -18.64
C VAL A 21 -6.96 11.24 -19.00
N PRO A 22 -6.10 11.85 -19.86
CA PRO A 22 -4.80 11.27 -20.15
C PRO A 22 -3.95 11.21 -18.88
N PHE A 23 -3.17 10.14 -18.72
CA PHE A 23 -2.39 9.87 -17.51
C PHE A 23 -1.47 11.04 -17.10
N TYR A 24 -0.88 11.73 -18.07
CA TYR A 24 -0.02 12.89 -17.86
C TYR A 24 -0.77 14.17 -17.44
N ALA A 25 -2.10 14.15 -17.35
CA ALA A 25 -2.92 15.28 -16.88
C ALA A 25 -3.54 15.03 -15.49
N VAL A 26 -3.37 13.83 -14.93
CA VAL A 26 -3.92 13.46 -13.60
C VAL A 26 -3.00 13.97 -12.48
N GLY A 27 -3.53 14.23 -11.28
CA GLY A 27 -2.70 14.63 -10.14
C GLY A 27 -1.67 13.57 -9.72
N ASP A 28 -0.54 14.00 -9.15
CA ASP A 28 0.61 13.12 -8.87
C ASP A 28 0.29 11.97 -7.91
N GLY A 29 -0.60 12.17 -6.93
CA GLY A 29 -1.03 11.09 -6.02
C GLY A 29 -1.71 9.92 -6.75
N VAL A 30 -2.50 10.19 -7.80
CA VAL A 30 -3.12 9.13 -8.60
C VAL A 30 -2.08 8.42 -9.47
N ARG A 31 -1.13 9.18 -10.04
CA ARG A 31 -0.03 8.59 -10.82
C ARG A 31 0.82 7.66 -9.98
N TYR A 32 1.20 8.11 -8.78
CA TYR A 32 2.00 7.35 -7.84
C TYR A 32 1.27 6.08 -7.39
N ALA A 33 0.00 6.20 -7.00
CA ALA A 33 -0.83 5.04 -6.66
C ALA A 33 -0.90 4.03 -7.82
N LEU A 34 -1.12 4.49 -9.06
CA LEU A 34 -1.13 3.57 -10.20
C LEU A 34 0.22 2.85 -10.40
N MET A 35 1.33 3.57 -10.27
CA MET A 35 2.66 2.97 -10.38
C MET A 35 2.90 1.94 -9.29
N LEU A 36 2.50 2.20 -8.05
CA LEU A 36 2.57 1.24 -6.95
C LEU A 36 1.73 0.00 -7.22
N LEU A 37 0.49 0.18 -7.70
CA LEU A 37 -0.39 -0.92 -8.05
C LEU A 37 0.21 -1.82 -9.14
N ILE A 38 0.79 -1.22 -10.18
CA ILE A 38 1.46 -1.98 -11.24
C ILE A 38 2.64 -2.76 -10.66
N GLN A 39 3.48 -2.14 -9.84
CA GLN A 39 4.63 -2.79 -9.22
C GLN A 39 4.22 -3.94 -8.28
N ALA A 40 3.18 -3.74 -7.48
CA ALA A 40 2.70 -4.75 -6.55
C ALA A 40 2.01 -5.92 -7.27
N LEU A 41 1.22 -5.66 -8.31
CA LEU A 41 0.33 -6.65 -8.89
C LEU A 41 0.84 -7.30 -10.19
N THR A 42 1.89 -6.79 -10.81
CA THR A 42 2.46 -7.39 -12.04
C THR A 42 3.28 -8.66 -11.77
N PRO A 43 4.21 -8.69 -10.79
CA PRO A 43 5.02 -9.87 -10.50
C PRO A 43 4.20 -11.04 -9.94
N SER A 44 4.75 -12.25 -10.05
CA SER A 44 4.17 -13.49 -9.53
C SER A 44 5.26 -14.39 -8.96
N GLY A 45 5.08 -14.91 -7.75
CA GLY A 45 6.09 -15.71 -7.04
C GLY A 45 7.38 -14.95 -6.70
N ALA A 46 7.33 -13.62 -6.58
CA ALA A 46 8.49 -12.76 -6.42
C ALA A 46 8.56 -12.08 -5.03
N ALA A 47 9.74 -11.56 -4.68
CA ALA A 47 9.88 -10.59 -3.61
C ALA A 47 9.61 -9.17 -4.14
N VAL A 48 8.70 -8.43 -3.50
CA VAL A 48 8.33 -7.06 -3.85
C VAL A 48 8.66 -6.16 -2.67
N LEU A 49 9.42 -5.10 -2.91
CA LEU A 49 9.80 -4.12 -1.89
C LEU A 49 9.10 -2.79 -2.22
N LEU A 50 8.33 -2.27 -1.27
CA LEU A 50 7.61 -1.01 -1.40
C LEU A 50 8.11 -0.05 -0.32
N GLU A 51 8.78 1.02 -0.74
CA GLU A 51 9.27 2.05 0.17
C GLU A 51 8.21 3.16 0.31
N GLU A 52 7.76 3.38 1.55
CA GLU A 52 6.83 4.44 1.96
C GLU A 52 5.65 4.66 0.98
N PRO A 53 4.83 3.63 0.69
CA PRO A 53 3.79 3.72 -0.33
C PRO A 53 2.63 4.67 0.07
N GLU A 54 2.59 5.15 1.31
CA GLU A 54 1.69 6.20 1.77
C GLU A 54 2.05 7.61 1.27
N LEU A 55 3.29 7.85 0.83
CA LEU A 55 3.72 9.19 0.47
C LEU A 55 2.89 9.73 -0.71
N HIS A 56 2.51 11.01 -0.62
CA HIS A 56 1.69 11.71 -1.62
C HIS A 56 0.30 11.10 -1.88
N THR A 57 -0.16 10.18 -1.02
CA THR A 57 -1.38 9.41 -1.23
C THR A 57 -2.52 9.94 -0.37
N HIS A 58 -3.64 10.37 -1.00
CA HIS A 58 -4.87 10.73 -0.30
C HIS A 58 -5.41 9.51 0.48
N PRO A 59 -6.01 9.66 1.67
CA PRO A 59 -6.46 8.52 2.49
C PRO A 59 -7.32 7.48 1.76
N SER A 60 -8.15 7.90 0.81
CA SER A 60 -8.96 6.99 -0.02
C SER A 60 -8.12 6.07 -0.91
N LEU A 61 -6.96 6.51 -1.38
CA LEU A 61 -6.03 5.71 -2.19
C LEU A 61 -5.19 4.77 -1.30
N MET A 62 -4.97 5.12 -0.03
CA MET A 62 -4.20 4.28 0.91
C MET A 62 -4.86 2.91 1.14
N LYS A 63 -6.20 2.87 1.21
CA LYS A 63 -6.96 1.61 1.29
C LYS A 63 -6.80 0.76 0.03
N ILE A 64 -6.74 1.39 -1.14
CA ILE A 64 -6.49 0.69 -2.42
C ILE A 64 -5.08 0.09 -2.43
N VAL A 65 -4.09 0.81 -1.91
CA VAL A 65 -2.71 0.32 -1.75
C VAL A 65 -2.65 -0.87 -0.78
N ALA A 66 -3.29 -0.78 0.39
CA ALA A 66 -3.35 -1.88 1.35
C ALA A 66 -3.96 -3.15 0.74
N ASN A 67 -5.07 -3.01 0.00
CA ASN A 67 -5.69 -4.12 -0.72
C ASN A 67 -4.74 -4.72 -1.75
N ALA A 68 -4.06 -3.90 -2.52
CA ALA A 68 -3.13 -4.37 -3.55
C ALA A 68 -1.94 -5.12 -2.97
N ILE A 69 -1.42 -4.69 -1.81
CA ILE A 69 -0.37 -5.42 -1.08
C ILE A 69 -0.86 -6.82 -0.73
N LEU A 70 -2.03 -6.94 -0.12
CA LEU A 70 -2.57 -8.25 0.27
C LEU A 70 -2.93 -9.12 -0.93
N ARG A 71 -3.47 -8.54 -2.00
CA ARG A 71 -3.75 -9.28 -3.25
C ARG A 71 -2.47 -9.73 -3.94
N SER A 72 -1.40 -8.94 -3.89
CA SER A 72 -0.08 -9.38 -4.36
C SER A 72 0.36 -10.64 -3.62
N HIS A 73 0.15 -10.70 -2.31
CA HIS A 73 0.48 -11.89 -1.53
C HIS A 73 -0.40 -13.08 -1.88
N ILE A 74 -1.73 -12.89 -1.80
CA ILE A 74 -2.72 -13.96 -1.90
C ILE A 74 -2.85 -14.47 -3.35
N ASP A 75 -3.04 -13.56 -4.30
CA ASP A 75 -3.41 -13.89 -5.68
C ASP A 75 -2.18 -14.18 -6.55
N ARG A 76 -1.00 -13.65 -6.17
CA ARG A 76 0.24 -13.78 -6.96
C ARG A 76 1.33 -14.59 -6.27
N GLY A 77 1.15 -14.98 -5.01
CA GLY A 77 2.16 -15.69 -4.24
C GLY A 77 3.43 -14.88 -3.98
N ASN A 78 3.33 -13.54 -4.00
CA ASN A 78 4.48 -12.68 -3.75
C ASN A 78 4.77 -12.56 -2.25
N GLN A 79 6.04 -12.38 -1.91
CA GLN A 79 6.46 -11.91 -0.59
C GLN A 79 6.63 -10.39 -0.65
N ILE A 80 5.86 -9.64 0.12
CA ILE A 80 5.91 -8.18 0.09
C ILE A 80 6.57 -7.66 1.37
N PHE A 81 7.53 -6.76 1.19
CA PHE A 81 8.13 -5.96 2.25
C PHE A 81 7.71 -4.51 2.06
N VAL A 82 7.28 -3.87 3.14
CA VAL A 82 6.83 -2.48 3.12
C VAL A 82 7.55 -1.72 4.23
N THR A 83 8.18 -0.60 3.88
CA THR A 83 8.61 0.40 4.87
C THR A 83 7.54 1.48 4.95
N THR A 84 7.25 1.95 6.17
CA THR A 84 6.20 2.94 6.39
C THR A 84 6.39 3.65 7.73
N HIS A 85 6.07 4.93 7.75
CA HIS A 85 5.90 5.71 8.99
C HIS A 85 4.41 5.94 9.33
N SER A 86 3.50 5.47 8.48
CA SER A 86 2.07 5.64 8.62
C SER A 86 1.44 4.54 9.46
N LEU A 87 1.06 4.89 10.70
CA LEU A 87 0.21 4.04 11.53
C LEU A 87 -1.13 3.73 10.86
N GLU A 88 -1.65 4.65 10.05
CA GLU A 88 -2.91 4.46 9.32
C GLU A 88 -2.78 3.39 8.24
N LEU A 89 -1.66 3.35 7.51
CA LEU A 89 -1.41 2.29 6.53
C LEU A 89 -1.24 0.93 7.22
N ILE A 90 -0.47 0.88 8.31
CA ILE A 90 -0.31 -0.35 9.11
C ILE A 90 -1.68 -0.86 9.58
N LYS A 91 -2.53 0.05 10.06
CA LYS A 91 -3.88 -0.28 10.48
C LYS A 91 -4.74 -0.82 9.35
N MET A 92 -4.78 -0.15 8.19
CA MET A 92 -5.55 -0.62 7.03
C MET A 92 -5.08 -2.00 6.55
N ILE A 93 -3.77 -2.23 6.46
CA ILE A 93 -3.21 -3.56 6.10
C ILE A 93 -3.61 -4.61 7.14
N THR A 94 -3.53 -4.27 8.43
CA THR A 94 -3.87 -5.19 9.53
C THR A 94 -5.35 -5.56 9.50
N GLU A 95 -6.25 -4.58 9.37
CA GLU A 95 -7.71 -4.80 9.25
C GLU A 95 -8.02 -5.72 8.09
N GLU A 96 -7.47 -5.41 6.91
CA GLU A 96 -7.75 -6.16 5.70
C GLU A 96 -7.12 -7.56 5.71
N ALA A 97 -5.94 -7.72 6.32
CA ALA A 97 -5.32 -9.02 6.54
C ALA A 97 -6.21 -9.91 7.42
N ARG A 98 -6.81 -9.34 8.48
CA ARG A 98 -7.77 -10.06 9.33
C ARG A 98 -9.02 -10.47 8.57
N GLU A 99 -9.62 -9.55 7.81
CA GLU A 99 -10.81 -9.84 6.99
C GLU A 99 -10.56 -10.96 5.97
N LYS A 100 -9.35 -11.00 5.37
CA LYS A 100 -8.95 -12.01 4.39
C LYS A 100 -8.33 -13.27 5.00
N GLY A 101 -8.18 -13.35 6.32
CA GLY A 101 -7.59 -14.50 7.01
C GLY A 101 -6.07 -14.68 6.81
N VAL A 102 -5.34 -13.62 6.45
CA VAL A 102 -3.89 -13.62 6.23
C VAL A 102 -3.15 -13.57 7.57
N LYS A 103 -2.71 -14.73 8.06
CA LYS A 103 -1.99 -14.85 9.34
C LYS A 103 -0.48 -14.59 9.25
N SER A 104 0.06 -14.52 8.04
CA SER A 104 1.50 -14.37 7.77
C SER A 104 2.02 -12.94 7.92
N LEU A 105 1.15 -11.96 8.21
CA LEU A 105 1.56 -10.58 8.42
C LEU A 105 2.45 -10.47 9.66
N LYS A 106 3.61 -9.83 9.47
CA LYS A 106 4.53 -9.44 10.54
C LYS A 106 4.84 -7.96 10.42
N VAL A 107 4.89 -7.27 11.56
CA VAL A 107 5.29 -5.86 11.64
C VAL A 107 6.55 -5.76 12.49
N PHE A 108 7.55 -5.04 12.00
CA PHE A 108 8.81 -4.83 12.70
C PHE A 108 8.91 -3.35 13.08
N ARG A 109 8.94 -3.05 14.39
CA ARG A 109 9.27 -1.71 14.88
C ARG A 109 10.79 -1.62 15.02
N LEU A 110 11.40 -0.73 14.26
CA LEU A 110 12.83 -0.49 14.30
C LEU A 110 13.14 0.73 15.18
N ALA A 111 14.15 0.60 16.04
CA ALA A 111 14.64 1.68 16.89
C ALA A 111 16.18 1.66 16.93
N LEU A 112 16.80 2.84 16.85
CA LEU A 112 18.25 2.97 16.96
C LEU A 112 18.58 3.61 18.31
N ASP A 113 19.30 2.90 19.17
CA ASP A 113 19.77 3.39 20.46
C ASP A 113 21.27 3.20 20.58
N ASN A 114 22.00 4.27 20.87
CA ASN A 114 23.47 4.27 20.99
C ASN A 114 24.21 3.57 19.82
N GLY A 115 23.70 3.69 18.59
CA GLY A 115 24.27 3.06 17.40
C GLY A 115 23.95 1.56 17.23
N ALA A 116 23.21 0.97 18.16
CA ALA A 116 22.67 -0.38 18.04
C ALA A 116 21.23 -0.35 17.50
N LEU A 117 20.97 -1.13 16.45
CA LEU A 117 19.62 -1.29 15.89
C LEU A 117 18.87 -2.37 16.69
N HIS A 118 17.74 -1.98 17.24
CA HIS A 118 16.78 -2.84 17.89
C HIS A 118 15.56 -3.04 16.98
N ALA A 119 15.09 -4.28 16.88
CA ALA A 119 13.89 -4.64 16.16
C ALA A 119 12.94 -5.38 17.09
N GLU A 120 11.70 -4.92 17.17
CA GLU A 120 10.62 -5.60 17.87
C GLU A 120 9.63 -6.14 16.84
N GLU A 121 9.38 -7.45 16.88
CA GLU A 121 8.44 -8.13 15.98
C GLU A 121 7.05 -8.18 16.61
N TYR A 122 6.03 -7.93 15.79
CA TYR A 122 4.63 -8.09 16.12
C TYR A 122 3.96 -9.01 15.11
N THR A 123 3.23 -10.01 15.61
CA THR A 123 2.28 -10.79 14.82
C THR A 123 1.05 -9.95 14.44
N LEU A 124 0.19 -10.48 13.57
CA LEU A 124 -1.08 -9.85 13.22
C LEU A 124 -1.92 -9.46 14.45
N ASP A 125 -2.10 -10.40 15.39
CA ASP A 125 -2.94 -10.19 16.58
C ASP A 125 -2.30 -9.19 17.56
N GLU A 126 -0.98 -9.24 17.73
CA GLU A 126 -0.25 -8.27 18.57
C GLU A 126 -0.28 -6.87 17.97
N THR A 127 -0.10 -6.76 16.65
CA THR A 127 -0.22 -5.49 15.91
C THR A 127 -1.61 -4.90 16.11
N TRP A 128 -2.66 -5.69 15.93
CA TRP A 128 -4.04 -5.25 16.12
C TRP A 128 -4.28 -4.70 17.54
N ARG A 129 -3.85 -5.44 18.58
CA ARG A 129 -3.99 -5.01 19.98
C ARG A 129 -3.21 -3.72 20.27
N ALA A 130 -1.99 -3.61 19.73
CA ALA A 130 -1.17 -2.41 19.88
C ALA A 130 -1.85 -1.18 19.25
N LEU A 131 -2.42 -1.33 18.05
CA LEU A 131 -3.17 -0.27 17.37
C LEU A 131 -4.44 0.13 18.13
N GLU A 132 -5.21 -0.83 18.67
CA GLU A 132 -6.40 -0.55 19.47
C GLU A 132 -6.05 0.25 20.74
N LYS A 133 -4.99 -0.15 21.43
CA LYS A 133 -4.51 0.56 22.62
C LYS A 133 -4.11 2.01 22.28
N LEU A 134 -3.37 2.20 21.20
CA LEU A 134 -2.94 3.52 20.75
C LEU A 134 -4.13 4.41 20.37
N GLY A 135 -5.13 3.83 19.68
CA GLY A 135 -6.37 4.52 19.34
C GLY A 135 -7.21 4.90 20.57
N TRP A 136 -7.10 4.14 21.65
CA TRP A 136 -7.73 4.45 22.94
C TRP A 136 -6.99 5.61 23.65
N ASP A 137 -5.65 5.59 23.65
CA ASP A 137 -4.82 6.64 24.25
C ASP A 137 -5.00 8.02 23.56
N LEU A 138 -5.28 8.05 22.25
CA LEU A 138 -5.55 9.29 21.50
C LEU A 138 -6.95 9.90 21.72
N ARG A 139 -7.86 9.16 22.36
CA ARG A 139 -9.25 9.59 22.61
C ARG A 139 -9.46 10.15 24.02
N ASN A 140 -8.43 10.09 24.87
CA ASN A 140 -8.41 10.65 26.22
C ASN A 140 -7.56 11.92 26.27
#